data_AF-A0A516H377-F1
#
_entry.id   AF-A0A516H377-F1
#
_cell.length_a   1.000
_cell.length_b   1.000
_cell.length_c   1.000
_cell.angle_alpha   90.00
_cell.angle_beta   90.00
_cell.angle_gamma   90.00
#
_symmetry.space_group_name_H-M   'P 1'
#
loop_
_entity.id
_entity.type
_entity.pdbx_description
1 polymer ?
#
loop_
_entity_poly.entity_id
_entity_poly.type
_entity_poly.pdbx_seq_one_letter_code
_entity_poly.pdbx_strand_id
1 'polypeptide(L)'
;MATYYFVVAEDDMWWVRVRGRAYGGFLLRSHAVKQAVHSARKCRGEAHVVVQEPQFRWRIEWSSQAEPLAVDAAGIAADVTVQDGLAAG
;
A
#
# COMPACT_ATOMS: atom_id res chain seq x y z
N MET A 1 -7.92 -1.59 -20.19
CA MET A 1 -7.20 -2.61 -19.41
C MET A 1 -6.29 -1.88 -18.43
N ALA A 2 -6.45 -2.11 -17.13
CA ALA A 2 -5.64 -1.46 -16.10
C ALA A 2 -4.22 -2.04 -16.07
N THR A 3 -3.23 -1.19 -15.79
CA THR A 3 -1.81 -1.58 -15.68
C THR A 3 -1.37 -1.54 -14.23
N TYR A 4 -0.87 -2.67 -13.71
CA TYR A 4 -0.39 -2.78 -12.34
C TYR A 4 1.13 -2.78 -12.28
N TYR A 5 1.65 -1.91 -11.43
CA TYR A 5 3.04 -1.84 -11.02
C TYR A 5 3.16 -2.46 -9.64
N PHE A 6 3.82 -3.61 -9.55
CA PHE A 6 4.01 -4.35 -8.31
C PHE A 6 5.36 -3.99 -7.70
N VAL A 7 5.36 -3.55 -6.45
CA VAL A 7 6.56 -3.26 -5.68
C VAL A 7 6.74 -4.37 -4.65
N VAL A 8 7.81 -5.13 -4.78
CA VAL A 8 8.06 -6.38 -4.03
C VAL A 8 9.40 -6.31 -3.34
N ALA A 9 9.50 -6.80 -2.10
CA ALA A 9 10.78 -6.97 -1.42
C ALA A 9 11.36 -8.37 -1.74
N GLU A 10 12.56 -8.42 -2.32
CA GLU A 10 13.25 -9.65 -2.74
C GLU A 10 14.76 -9.39 -2.75
N ASP A 11 15.55 -10.33 -2.23
CA ASP A 11 17.02 -10.24 -2.12
C ASP A 11 17.51 -8.93 -1.48
N ASP A 12 16.90 -8.55 -0.34
CA ASP A 12 17.17 -7.31 0.40
C ASP A 12 16.96 -6.01 -0.40
N MET A 13 16.27 -6.09 -1.54
CA MET A 13 15.94 -4.97 -2.41
C MET A 13 14.44 -4.87 -2.68
N TRP A 14 14.01 -3.67 -3.07
CA TRP A 14 12.66 -3.39 -3.53
C TRP A 14 12.63 -3.39 -5.06
N TRP A 15 11.88 -4.31 -5.65
CA TRP A 15 11.76 -4.48 -7.09
C TRP A 15 10.44 -3.93 -7.60
N VAL A 16 10.49 -3.20 -8.71
CA VAL A 16 9.29 -2.80 -9.45
C VAL A 16 9.07 -3.80 -10.59
N ARG A 17 7.93 -4.49 -10.59
CA ARG A 17 7.53 -5.47 -11.61
C ARG A 17 6.27 -5.02 -12.34
N VAL A 18 6.26 -5.15 -13.66
CA VAL A 18 5.13 -4.79 -14.53
C VAL A 18 4.96 -5.89 -15.57
N ARG A 19 3.76 -6.48 -15.67
CA ARG A 19 3.47 -7.57 -16.63
C ARG A 19 4.52 -8.71 -16.60
N GLY A 20 4.97 -9.07 -15.40
CA GLY A 20 5.96 -10.13 -15.17
C GLY A 20 7.42 -9.75 -15.45
N ARG A 21 7.74 -8.49 -15.81
CA ARG A 21 9.11 -8.02 -16.03
C ARG A 21 9.57 -7.12 -14.89
N ALA A 22 10.81 -7.33 -14.42
CA ALA A 22 11.46 -6.44 -13.47
C ALA A 22 11.98 -5.19 -14.19
N TYR A 23 11.67 -4.01 -13.65
CA TYR A 23 12.03 -2.70 -14.20
C TYR A 23 13.15 -2.01 -13.43
N GLY A 24 13.42 -2.43 -12.19
CA GLY A 24 14.52 -1.90 -11.38
C GLY A 24 14.46 -2.38 -9.94
N GLY A 25 15.65 -2.57 -9.34
CA GLY A 25 15.84 -2.85 -7.92
C GLY A 25 16.29 -1.57 -7.19
N PHE A 26 15.75 -1.36 -6.00
CA PHE A 26 15.98 -0.18 -5.18
C PHE A 26 16.28 -0.58 -3.74
N LEU A 27 17.24 0.07 -3.09
CA LEU A 27 17.53 -0.20 -1.67
C LEU A 27 16.41 0.26 -0.74
N LEU A 28 15.65 1.29 -1.14
CA LEU A 28 14.60 1.89 -0.31
C LEU A 28 13.22 1.71 -0.95
N ARG A 29 12.24 1.28 -0.14
CA ARG A 29 10.82 1.16 -0.52
C ARG A 29 10.30 2.44 -1.16
N SER A 30 10.58 3.57 -0.55
CA SER A 30 10.10 4.88 -0.99
C SER A 30 10.61 5.26 -2.38
N HIS A 31 11.82 4.83 -2.75
CA HIS A 31 12.39 5.07 -4.08
C HIS A 31 11.71 4.19 -5.13
N ALA A 32 11.51 2.90 -4.84
CA ALA A 32 10.77 2.00 -5.72
C ALA A 32 9.35 2.51 -6.00
N VAL A 33 8.63 2.93 -4.95
CA VAL A 33 7.27 3.49 -5.07
C VAL A 33 7.28 4.77 -5.91
N LYS A 34 8.18 5.73 -5.62
CA LYS A 34 8.28 6.97 -6.41
C LYS A 34 8.54 6.69 -7.88
N GLN A 35 9.43 5.76 -8.20
CA GLN A 35 9.74 5.41 -9.58
C GLN A 35 8.58 4.67 -10.28
N ALA A 36 7.89 3.78 -9.56
CA ALA A 36 6.69 3.11 -10.06
C ALA A 36 5.59 4.13 -10.37
N VAL A 37 5.30 5.07 -9.46
CA VAL A 37 4.33 6.15 -9.69
C VAL A 37 4.73 7.04 -10.86
N HIS A 38 6.00 7.43 -10.95
CA HIS A 38 6.51 8.24 -12.07
C HIS A 38 6.28 7.55 -13.42
N SER A 39 6.48 6.23 -13.47
CA SER A 39 6.27 5.43 -14.67
C SER A 39 4.78 5.25 -14.98
N ALA A 40 3.98 4.93 -13.96
CA ALA A 40 2.54 4.73 -14.06
C ALA A 40 1.80 5.98 -14.56
N ARG A 41 2.24 7.17 -14.16
CA ARG A 41 1.72 8.46 -14.69
C ARG A 41 1.88 8.65 -16.19
N LYS A 42 2.85 7.97 -16.81
CA LYS A 42 3.10 8.03 -18.26
C LYS A 42 2.34 6.95 -19.04
N CYS A 43 1.68 6.01 -18.36
CA CYS A 43 0.86 5.01 -19.02
C CYS A 43 -0.35 5.65 -19.70
N ARG A 44 -0.72 5.11 -20.86
CA ARG A 44 -2.02 5.39 -21.48
C ARG A 44 -3.06 4.48 -20.83
N GLY A 45 -4.03 5.08 -20.14
CA GLY A 45 -5.10 4.37 -19.45
C GLY A 45 -4.89 4.24 -17.95
N GLU A 46 -5.74 3.44 -17.32
CA GLU A 46 -5.74 3.23 -15.88
C GLU A 46 -4.47 2.52 -15.40
N ALA A 47 -3.85 3.03 -14.34
CA ALA A 47 -2.66 2.46 -13.74
C ALA A 47 -2.71 2.50 -12.21
N HIS A 48 -2.18 1.45 -11.59
CA HIS A 48 -2.10 1.28 -10.14
C HIS A 48 -0.69 0.91 -9.72
N VAL A 49 -0.25 1.42 -8.58
CA VAL A 49 0.97 1.01 -7.90
C VAL A 49 0.56 0.27 -6.63
N VAL A 50 0.95 -1.00 -6.55
CA VAL A 50 0.68 -1.87 -5.42
C VAL A 50 1.98 -2.29 -4.77
N VAL A 51 2.03 -2.28 -3.44
CA VAL A 51 3.18 -2.72 -2.65
C VAL A 51 2.81 -3.99 -1.92
N GLN A 52 3.72 -4.96 -1.94
CA GLN A 52 3.64 -6.11 -1.06
C GLN A 52 4.03 -5.71 0.36
N GLU A 53 3.11 -5.89 1.29
CA GLU A 53 3.35 -5.76 2.72
C GLU A 53 3.84 -7.10 3.31
N PRO A 54 4.45 -7.07 4.51
CA PRO A 54 4.70 -8.29 5.27
C PRO A 54 3.44 -9.16 5.36
N GLN A 55 3.61 -10.48 5.49
CA GLN A 55 2.51 -11.46 5.48
C GLN A 55 1.79 -11.63 4.13
N PHE A 56 2.46 -11.30 3.01
CA PHE A 56 1.95 -11.49 1.65
C PHE A 56 0.66 -10.72 1.33
N ARG A 57 0.42 -9.61 2.05
CA ARG A 57 -0.71 -8.71 1.76
C ARG A 57 -0.31 -7.71 0.67
N TRP A 58 -1.28 -7.28 -0.13
CA TRP A 58 -1.08 -6.27 -1.18
C TRP A 58 -1.84 -5.00 -0.84
N ARG A 59 -1.15 -3.87 -0.87
CA ARG A 59 -1.74 -2.54 -0.63
C ARG A 59 -1.57 -1.65 -1.85
N ILE A 60 -2.63 -0.94 -2.24
CA ILE A 60 -2.56 0.09 -3.28
C ILE A 60 -1.95 1.36 -2.67
N GLU A 61 -0.75 1.77 -3.13
CA GLU A 61 -0.13 3.04 -2.74
C GLU A 61 -0.61 4.22 -3.59
N TRP A 62 -0.97 3.95 -4.85
CA TRP A 62 -1.35 4.98 -5.80
C TRP A 62 -2.21 4.41 -6.92
N SER A 63 -3.17 5.21 -7.38
CA SER A 63 -4.02 4.92 -8.54
C SER A 63 -4.13 6.17 -9.42
N SER A 64 -4.16 5.99 -10.73
CA SER A 64 -4.39 7.06 -11.71
C SER A 64 -5.82 7.61 -11.65
N GLN A 65 -6.76 6.91 -11.02
CA GLN A 65 -8.18 7.26 -10.93
C GLN A 65 -8.59 7.88 -9.59
N ALA A 66 -7.65 8.19 -8.69
CA ALA A 66 -7.98 8.49 -7.29
C ALA A 66 -9.06 9.59 -7.09
N GLU A 67 -10.29 9.18 -6.77
CA GLU A 67 -11.03 9.67 -5.60
C GLU A 67 -10.75 8.73 -4.41
N PRO A 68 -10.79 9.23 -3.16
CA PRO A 68 -10.22 8.55 -2.00
C PRO A 68 -11.16 7.46 -1.50
N LEU A 69 -10.76 6.20 -1.60
CA LEU A 69 -11.41 5.14 -0.81
C LEU A 69 -10.90 5.22 0.63
N ALA A 70 -11.59 6.05 1.42
CA ALA A 70 -11.58 5.99 2.87
C ALA A 70 -12.40 4.76 3.34
N VAL A 71 -11.82 3.57 3.29
CA VAL A 71 -12.25 2.38 4.06
C VAL A 71 -11.01 1.51 4.22
N ASP A 72 -10.22 1.69 5.27
CA ASP A 72 -10.42 0.93 6.51
C ASP A 72 -10.44 1.83 7.74
N ALA A 73 -11.63 2.36 8.02
CA ALA A 73 -12.05 2.55 9.39
C ALA A 73 -12.35 1.16 9.99
N ALA A 74 -11.30 0.41 10.32
CA ALA A 74 -11.40 -0.62 11.35
C ALA A 74 -11.40 0.08 12.72
N GLY A 75 -12.47 0.84 13.00
CA GLY A 75 -13.00 0.83 14.37
C GLY A 75 -13.52 -0.59 14.59
N ILE A 76 -13.23 -1.27 15.68
CA ILE A 76 -13.67 -0.86 17.02
C ILE A 76 -12.65 -1.42 18.03
N ALA A 77 -11.78 -0.55 18.55
CA ALA A 77 -11.36 -0.67 19.95
C ALA A 77 -12.33 0.18 20.77
N ALA A 78 -13.54 -0.33 20.96
CA ALA A 78 -14.42 0.13 22.03
C ALA A 78 -13.99 -0.61 23.29
N ASP A 79 -12.99 -0.07 23.98
CA ASP A 79 -12.84 -0.28 25.41
C ASP A 79 -13.47 0.93 26.12
N VAL A 80 -14.80 1.05 26.00
CA VAL A 80 -15.61 1.94 26.86
C VAL A 80 -16.94 1.24 27.13
N THR A 81 -16.93 0.44 28.19
CA THR A 81 -18.04 0.25 29.14
C THR A 81 -17.43 -0.45 30.35
N VAL A 82 -17.62 -0.11 31.63
CA VAL A 82 -18.41 0.86 32.37
C VAL A 82 -17.90 0.72 33.82
N GLN A 83 -17.78 1.85 34.54
CA GLN A 83 -17.82 2.01 36.00
C GLN A 83 -17.46 0.80 36.88
N ASP A 84 -16.24 0.78 37.42
CA ASP A 84 -15.99 0.13 38.70
C ASP A 84 -16.34 1.13 39.81
N GLY A 85 -17.42 0.84 40.55
CA GLY A 85 -17.77 1.57 41.75
C GLY A 85 -17.26 0.82 42.98
N LEU A 86 -16.40 1.45 43.78
CA LEU A 86 -16.10 1.17 45.21
C LEU A 86 -14.92 2.10 45.58
N ALA A 87 -14.77 2.73 46.74
CA ALA A 87 -15.39 2.69 48.05
C ALA A 87 -15.03 4.03 48.74
N ALA A 88 -15.90 4.63 49.54
CA ALA A 88 -15.83 4.64 51.02
C ALA A 88 -14.54 5.24 51.63
N GLY A 89 -14.70 6.34 52.37
CA GLY A 89 -13.66 6.94 53.23
C GLY A 89 -13.99 8.37 53.61
#